data_AF-A0ABD3UYJ0-F1
#
_entry.id   AF-A0ABD3UYJ0-F1
#
_cell.length_a   1.000
_cell.length_b   1.000
_cell.length_c   1.000
_cell.angle_alpha   90.00
_cell.angle_beta   90.00
_cell.angle_gamma   90.00
#
_symmetry.space_group_name_H-M   'P 1'
#
loop_
_entity.id
_entity.type
_entity.pdbx_description
1 polymer ?
#
loop_
_entity_poly.entity_id
_entity_poly.type
_entity_poly.pdbx_seq_one_letter_code
_entity_poly.pdbx_strand_id
1 'polypeptide(L)'
;MAATSTNKSKRKMSDDDSDGLSKKKPTQYWNQGLLSSIDDPELKVDADDKVVIIRDKYPKAKFHFLVMPKVNIPNLKSLKSEHLALLKHMETRGKEIAQRCHVCSKDLPNMPNLKQHIKSHDYSYKK
;
A
#
# COMPACT_ATOMS: atom_id res chain seq x y z
N MET A 1 8.62 -53.93 49.75
CA MET A 1 7.16 -53.79 49.62
C MET A 1 6.78 -54.11 48.18
N ALA A 2 5.69 -54.87 48.04
CA ALA A 2 5.35 -55.69 46.88
C ALA A 2 4.94 -54.92 45.61
N ALA A 3 5.00 -55.65 44.49
CA ALA A 3 4.54 -55.30 43.16
C ALA A 3 3.06 -54.92 43.08
N THR A 4 2.66 -54.21 42.02
CA THR A 4 1.65 -54.73 41.06
C THR A 4 1.50 -53.82 39.84
N SER A 5 1.43 -54.51 38.71
CA SER A 5 0.99 -54.06 37.39
C SER A 5 -0.51 -53.74 37.41
N THR A 6 -0.99 -52.83 36.54
CA THR A 6 -2.09 -53.18 35.61
C THR A 6 -2.38 -52.05 34.63
N ASN A 7 -2.19 -52.40 33.37
CA ASN A 7 -2.79 -51.80 32.18
C ASN A 7 -4.33 -51.80 32.29
N LYS A 8 -5.00 -50.70 31.94
CA LYS A 8 -6.44 -50.71 31.68
C LYS A 8 -6.74 -50.09 30.32
N SER A 9 -6.72 -50.94 29.30
CA SER A 9 -7.34 -50.64 28.01
C SER A 9 -8.83 -50.38 28.19
N LYS A 10 -9.34 -49.29 27.63
CA LYS A 10 -10.74 -49.17 27.25
C LYS A 10 -10.82 -48.59 25.84
N ARG A 11 -11.06 -49.47 24.87
CA ARG A 11 -11.53 -49.10 23.53
C ARG A 11 -13.02 -48.76 23.61
N LYS A 12 -13.45 -47.66 23.00
CA LYS A 12 -14.71 -47.55 22.20
C LYS A 12 -14.73 -46.17 21.53
N MET A 13 -14.40 -46.11 20.25
CA MET A 13 -15.28 -45.92 19.08
C MET A 13 -15.58 -44.44 18.78
N SER A 14 -15.39 -44.16 17.50
CA SER A 14 -15.65 -42.96 16.72
C SER A 14 -17.02 -42.33 17.01
N ASP A 15 -17.06 -41.00 16.99
CA ASP A 15 -18.05 -40.30 16.18
C ASP A 15 -17.35 -39.11 15.51
N ASP A 16 -17.48 -39.12 14.19
CA ASP A 16 -17.15 -38.10 13.22
C ASP A 16 -18.13 -36.95 13.41
N ASP A 17 -17.63 -35.78 13.80
CA ASP A 17 -18.35 -34.53 13.60
C ASP A 17 -17.35 -33.47 13.15
N SER A 18 -17.35 -33.30 11.83
CA SER A 18 -16.75 -32.21 11.10
C SER A 18 -17.20 -30.87 11.66
N ASP A 19 -16.39 -30.24 12.51
CA ASP A 19 -16.49 -28.80 12.74
C ASP A 19 -15.35 -28.10 12.01
N GLY A 20 -15.72 -27.51 10.87
CA GLY A 20 -14.85 -26.71 10.05
C GLY A 20 -14.37 -25.51 10.85
N LEU A 21 -13.15 -25.63 11.39
CA LEU A 21 -12.39 -24.51 11.93
C LEU A 21 -12.18 -23.48 10.80
N SER A 22 -13.15 -22.58 10.66
CA SER A 22 -12.99 -21.34 9.94
C SER A 22 -11.81 -20.63 10.58
N LYS A 23 -10.66 -20.72 9.90
CA LYS A 23 -9.43 -20.02 10.28
C LYS A 23 -9.79 -18.54 10.34
N LYS A 24 -10.08 -18.03 11.54
CA LYS A 24 -10.28 -16.60 11.78
C LYS A 24 -9.02 -15.92 11.25
N LYS A 25 -9.20 -15.08 10.22
CA LYS A 25 -8.09 -14.30 9.64
C LYS A 25 -7.38 -13.61 10.81
N PRO A 26 -6.05 -13.72 10.91
CA PRO A 26 -5.32 -13.07 11.98
C PRO A 26 -5.72 -11.59 11.98
N THR A 27 -6.12 -11.11 13.14
CA THR A 27 -6.63 -9.75 13.34
C THR A 27 -5.68 -8.76 12.70
N GLN A 28 -6.08 -8.22 11.55
CA GLN A 28 -5.32 -7.24 10.79
C GLN A 28 -5.12 -6.05 11.71
N TYR A 29 -3.88 -5.83 12.14
CA TYR A 29 -3.53 -4.72 13.01
C TYR A 29 -3.88 -3.44 12.25
N TRP A 30 -4.66 -2.55 12.87
CA TRP A 30 -5.23 -1.37 12.20
C TRP A 30 -4.17 -0.46 11.55
N ASN A 31 -2.93 -0.48 12.06
CA ASN A 31 -1.79 0.26 11.52
C ASN A 31 -1.15 -0.40 10.27
N GLN A 32 -1.49 -1.64 9.93
CA GLN A 32 -1.02 -2.32 8.72
C GLN A 32 -1.90 -2.01 7.49
N GLY A 33 -2.94 -1.20 7.64
CA GLY A 33 -3.82 -0.80 6.53
C GLY A 33 -3.07 -0.14 5.37
N LEU A 34 -2.02 0.63 5.64
CA LEU A 34 -1.18 1.22 4.59
C LEU A 34 -0.36 0.18 3.84
N LEU A 35 0.18 -0.82 4.54
CA LEU A 35 0.95 -1.90 3.92
C LEU A 35 0.06 -2.70 2.95
N SER A 36 -1.19 -2.98 3.33
CA SER A 36 -2.12 -3.64 2.41
C SER A 36 -2.43 -2.82 1.16
N SER A 37 -2.37 -1.49 1.23
CA SER A 37 -2.59 -0.60 0.08
C SER A 37 -1.43 -0.59 -0.92
N ILE A 38 -0.22 -0.99 -0.50
CA ILE A 38 0.95 -1.08 -1.39
C ILE A 38 0.81 -2.25 -2.37
N ASP A 39 0.23 -3.35 -1.90
CA ASP A 39 0.05 -4.58 -2.69
C ASP A 39 -1.25 -4.58 -3.50
N ASP A 40 -2.13 -3.58 -3.30
CA ASP A 40 -3.38 -3.43 -4.03
C ASP A 40 -3.14 -2.94 -5.48
N PRO A 41 -3.39 -3.77 -6.50
CA PRO A 41 -3.17 -3.39 -7.90
C PRO A 41 -4.06 -2.23 -8.35
N GLU A 42 -5.23 -2.02 -7.74
CA GLU A 42 -6.13 -0.93 -8.11
C GLU A 42 -5.60 0.41 -7.62
N LEU A 43 -4.94 0.44 -6.47
CA LEU A 43 -4.37 1.68 -5.93
C LEU A 43 -3.05 2.04 -6.60
N LYS A 44 -2.37 1.09 -7.23
CA LYS A 44 -1.06 1.30 -7.85
C LYS A 44 -1.15 2.18 -9.10
N VAL A 45 -0.49 3.32 -9.03
CA VAL A 45 -0.37 4.26 -10.16
C VAL A 45 0.86 3.96 -10.98
N ASP A 46 1.97 3.69 -10.29
CA ASP A 46 3.29 3.53 -10.91
C ASP A 46 4.26 2.85 -9.92
N ALA A 47 5.30 2.23 -10.45
CA ALA A 47 6.36 1.63 -9.64
C ALA A 47 7.65 1.46 -10.44
N ASP A 48 8.78 1.65 -9.76
CA ASP A 48 10.11 1.32 -10.25
C ASP A 48 10.88 0.50 -9.20
N ASP A 49 12.18 0.28 -9.39
CA ASP A 49 12.99 -0.53 -8.48
C ASP A 49 13.10 0.04 -7.05
N LYS A 50 12.89 1.34 -6.87
CA LYS A 50 13.14 2.07 -5.61
C LYS A 50 11.86 2.50 -4.91
N VAL A 51 10.81 2.86 -5.66
CA VAL A 51 9.59 3.46 -5.13
C VAL A 51 8.33 2.83 -5.71
N VAL A 52 7.24 2.96 -4.97
CA VAL A 52 5.88 2.69 -5.43
C VAL A 52 5.04 3.94 -5.21
N ILE A 53 4.18 4.26 -6.18
CA ILE A 53 3.25 5.37 -6.11
C ILE A 53 1.84 4.80 -6.14
N ILE A 54 1.06 5.10 -5.11
CA ILE A 54 -0.34 4.66 -5.01
C ILE A 54 -1.29 5.84 -4.85
N ARG A 55 -2.56 5.62 -5.20
CA ARG A 55 -3.66 6.50 -4.80
C ARG A 55 -3.90 6.34 -3.31
N ASP A 56 -4.11 7.46 -2.62
CA ASP A 56 -4.51 7.42 -1.22
C ASP A 56 -5.90 6.80 -1.10
N LYS A 57 -6.06 5.84 -0.18
CA LYS A 57 -7.33 5.14 0.07
C LYS A 57 -8.40 6.05 0.70
N TYR A 58 -7.97 7.10 1.39
CA TYR A 58 -8.81 8.08 2.09
C TYR A 58 -8.42 9.52 1.68
N PRO A 59 -8.57 9.87 0.40
CA PRO A 59 -7.98 11.07 -0.18
C PRO A 59 -8.61 12.36 0.37
N LYS A 60 -7.77 13.37 0.63
CA LYS A 60 -8.19 14.74 1.03
C LYS A 60 -8.31 15.74 -0.13
N ALA A 61 -8.06 15.28 -1.35
CA ALA A 61 -8.14 16.05 -2.59
C ALA A 61 -8.53 15.13 -3.74
N LYS A 62 -9.02 15.70 -4.86
CA LYS A 62 -9.42 14.93 -6.06
C LYS A 62 -8.28 14.05 -6.60
N PHE A 63 -7.04 14.53 -6.49
CA PHE A 63 -5.83 13.82 -6.84
C PHE A 63 -4.91 13.81 -5.63
N HIS A 64 -4.79 12.65 -4.96
CA HIS A 64 -3.96 12.46 -3.77
C HIS A 64 -3.19 11.16 -3.93
N PHE A 65 -1.86 11.27 -3.92
CA PHE A 65 -0.95 10.16 -4.15
C PHE A 65 0.05 10.04 -3.01
N LEU A 66 0.49 8.81 -2.74
CA LEU A 66 1.55 8.52 -1.79
C LEU A 66 2.74 7.95 -2.56
N VAL A 67 3.90 8.62 -2.45
CA VAL A 67 5.18 8.12 -2.96
C VAL A 67 5.89 7.43 -1.81
N MET A 68 6.09 6.12 -1.91
CA MET A 68 6.67 5.32 -0.84
C MET A 68 7.94 4.60 -1.28
N PRO A 69 9.01 4.63 -0.48
CA PRO A 69 10.20 3.86 -0.76
C PRO A 69 9.94 2.37 -0.52
N LYS A 70 10.53 1.51 -1.34
CA LYS A 70 10.56 0.06 -1.10
C LYS A 70 11.54 -0.34 0.01
N VAL A 71 12.55 0.50 0.26
CA VAL A 71 13.49 0.34 1.37
C VAL A 71 12.80 0.76 2.67
N ASN A 72 12.97 -0.05 3.72
CA ASN A 72 12.44 0.26 5.03
C ASN A 72 13.25 1.35 5.73
N ILE A 73 12.66 2.55 5.86
CA ILE A 73 13.20 3.67 6.63
C ILE A 73 12.18 3.97 7.74
N PRO A 74 12.41 3.52 8.98
CA PRO A 74 11.37 3.50 10.01
C PRO A 74 10.91 4.90 10.44
N ASN A 75 11.79 5.90 10.36
CA ASN A 75 11.47 7.29 10.71
C ASN A 75 12.52 8.27 10.18
N LEU A 76 12.22 9.58 10.27
CA LEU A 76 13.13 10.64 9.84
C LEU A 76 14.49 10.64 10.56
N LYS A 77 14.57 10.18 11.83
CA LYS A 77 15.83 10.13 12.59
C LYS A 77 16.79 9.04 12.07
N SER A 78 16.27 8.04 11.36
CA SER A 78 17.06 6.97 10.76
C SER A 78 17.65 7.32 9.39
N LEU A 79 17.36 8.52 8.87
CA LEU A 79 17.92 9.00 7.61
C LEU A 79 19.43 9.22 7.73
N LYS A 80 20.12 8.97 6.61
CA LYS A 80 21.57 9.02 6.46
C LYS A 80 21.89 9.61 5.08
N SER A 81 23.13 10.02 4.86
CA SER A 81 23.59 10.54 3.58
C SER A 81 23.38 9.58 2.40
N GLU A 82 23.47 8.26 2.63
CA GLU A 82 23.19 7.21 1.64
C GLU A 82 21.74 7.26 1.09
N HIS A 83 20.78 7.74 1.88
CA HIS A 83 19.39 7.88 1.46
C HIS A 83 19.12 9.11 0.59
N LEU A 84 20.09 10.04 0.45
CA LEU A 84 19.88 11.29 -0.28
C LEU A 84 19.48 11.05 -1.75
N ALA A 85 20.10 10.06 -2.40
CA ALA A 85 19.77 9.70 -3.77
C ALA A 85 18.33 9.17 -3.90
N LEU A 86 17.88 8.39 -2.92
CA LEU A 86 16.51 7.88 -2.87
C LEU A 86 15.49 9.02 -2.65
N LEU A 87 15.75 9.93 -1.73
CA LEU A 87 14.86 11.06 -1.46
C LEU A 87 14.71 11.99 -2.66
N LYS A 88 15.82 12.29 -3.36
CA LYS A 88 15.78 13.05 -4.63
C LYS A 88 14.97 12.31 -5.70
N HIS A 89 15.15 11.00 -5.79
CA HIS A 89 14.38 10.16 -6.72
C HIS A 89 12.88 10.21 -6.42
N MET A 90 12.50 10.07 -5.15
CA MET A 90 11.10 10.19 -4.70
C MET A 90 10.50 11.56 -5.05
N GLU A 91 11.26 12.65 -4.85
CA GLU A 91 10.82 14.00 -5.21
C GLU A 91 10.56 14.12 -6.72
N THR A 92 11.49 13.65 -7.56
CA THR A 92 11.36 13.67 -9.01
C THR A 92 10.12 12.90 -9.47
N ARG A 93 9.95 11.66 -9.01
CA ARG A 93 8.78 10.84 -9.36
C ARG A 93 7.47 11.48 -8.89
N GLY A 94 7.46 12.05 -7.70
CA GLY A 94 6.31 12.79 -7.18
C GLY A 94 5.94 14.00 -8.06
N LYS A 95 6.93 14.75 -8.54
CA LYS A 95 6.72 15.89 -9.44
C LYS A 95 6.19 15.44 -10.80
N GLU A 96 6.71 14.37 -11.38
CA GLU A 96 6.23 13.83 -12.65
C GLU A 96 4.74 13.46 -12.59
N ILE A 97 4.32 12.73 -11.55
CA ILE A 97 2.90 12.40 -11.35
C ILE A 97 2.06 13.66 -11.12
N ALA A 98 2.54 14.57 -10.27
CA ALA A 98 1.80 15.77 -9.90
C ALA A 98 1.67 16.79 -11.05
N GLN A 99 2.57 16.74 -12.04
CA GLN A 99 2.58 17.65 -13.19
C GLN A 99 1.96 17.04 -14.45
N ARG A 100 1.51 15.79 -14.38
CA ARG A 100 0.81 15.11 -15.46
C ARG A 100 -0.66 15.50 -15.52
N CYS A 101 -1.15 15.82 -16.71
CA CYS A 101 -2.57 16.06 -16.93
C CYS A 101 -3.38 14.77 -16.72
N HIS A 102 -4.36 14.81 -15.82
CA HIS A 102 -5.23 13.67 -15.57
C HIS A 102 -6.28 13.43 -16.68
N VAL A 103 -6.38 14.30 -17.69
CA VAL A 103 -7.35 14.18 -18.80
C VAL A 103 -6.70 13.55 -20.02
N CYS A 104 -5.54 14.06 -20.44
CA CYS A 104 -4.87 13.61 -21.66
C CYS A 104 -3.46 13.05 -21.41
N SER A 105 -3.07 12.84 -20.16
CA SER A 105 -1.77 12.27 -19.75
C SER A 105 -0.53 13.04 -20.23
N LYS A 106 -0.69 14.29 -20.67
CA LYS A 106 0.43 15.15 -21.07
C LYS A 106 1.23 15.56 -19.83
N ASP A 107 2.54 15.43 -19.90
CA ASP A 107 3.45 15.95 -18.88
C ASP A 107 3.70 17.45 -19.13
N LEU A 108 3.59 18.25 -18.07
CA LEU A 108 3.83 19.69 -18.10
C LEU A 108 5.03 20.02 -17.22
N PRO A 109 5.77 21.10 -17.51
CA PRO A 109 7.02 21.38 -16.80
C PRO A 109 6.82 21.88 -15.35
N ASN A 110 5.62 22.37 -15.01
CA ASN A 110 5.30 22.90 -13.69
C ASN A 110 3.79 23.00 -13.46
N MET A 111 3.42 23.27 -12.20
CA MET A 111 2.03 23.37 -11.76
C MET A 111 1.24 24.51 -12.43
N PRO A 112 1.78 25.73 -12.65
CA PRO A 112 1.08 26.77 -13.43
C PRO A 112 0.68 26.33 -14.84
N ASN A 113 1.62 25.72 -15.58
CA ASN A 113 1.36 25.24 -16.94
C ASN A 113 0.34 24.10 -16.94
N LEU A 114 0.42 23.19 -15.96
CA LEU A 114 -0.59 22.15 -15.77
C LEU A 114 -1.98 22.76 -15.53
N LYS A 115 -2.09 23.74 -14.62
CA LYS A 115 -3.38 24.40 -14.33
C LYS A 115 -3.96 25.08 -15.57
N GLN A 116 -3.14 25.80 -16.34
CA GLN A 116 -3.58 26.42 -17.58
C GLN A 116 -4.01 25.38 -18.62
N HIS A 117 -3.26 24.29 -18.74
CA HIS A 117 -3.59 23.19 -19.64
C HIS A 117 -4.91 22.49 -19.24
N ILE A 118 -5.15 22.22 -17.96
CA ILE A 118 -6.41 21.62 -17.49
C ILE A 118 -7.61 22.50 -17.85
N LYS A 119 -7.50 23.83 -17.74
CA LYS A 119 -8.56 24.76 -18.15
C LYS A 119 -8.92 24.64 -19.64
N SER A 120 -7.99 24.19 -20.49
CA SER A 120 -8.28 23.97 -21.93
C SER A 120 -9.14 22.74 -22.21
N HIS A 121 -9.16 21.77 -21.28
CA HIS A 121 -10.07 20.61 -21.37
C HIS A 121 -11.48 20.95 -20.88
N ASP A 122 -11.59 21.92 -19.98
CA ASP A 122 -12.86 22.41 -19.47
C ASP A 122 -13.44 23.44 -20.47
N TYR A 123 -14.03 22.93 -21.56
CA TYR A 123 -14.72 23.71 -22.60
C TYR A 123 -15.85 24.61 -22.04
N SER A 124 -16.17 24.50 -20.75
CA SER A 124 -17.18 25.25 -20.00
C SER A 124 -16.82 26.72 -19.72
N TYR A 125 -15.57 27.15 -19.93
CA TYR A 125 -15.10 28.52 -19.58
C TYR A 125 -15.11 29.53 -20.75
N LYS A 126 -15.93 29.29 -21.78
CA LYS A 126 -16.26 30.30 -22.80
C LYS A 126 -17.74 30.66 -22.69
N LYS A 127 -18.07 31.57 -21.77
CA LYS A 127 -19.28 32.40 -21.82
C LYS A 127 -18.91 33.82 -21.42
#